data_AF-A0A8H7AP65-F1
#
_entry.id   AF-A0A8H7AP65-F1
#
_cell.length_a   1.000
_cell.length_b   1.000
_cell.length_c   1.000
_cell.angle_alpha   90.00
_cell.angle_beta   90.00
_cell.angle_gamma   90.00
#
_symmetry.space_group_name_H-M   'P 1'
#
loop_
_entity.id
_entity.type
_entity.pdbx_description
1 polymer ?
#
loop_
_entity_poly.entity_id
_entity_poly.type
_entity_poly.pdbx_seq_one_letter_code
_entity_poly.pdbx_strand_id
1 'polypeptide(L)'
;MTATYPPSAPAALQTKTRQFLSLFSELYPCWVCAEDFQDWISRPENEPRVRGRDEFGLWMCRAHNEVNRKLGKGEFDCRLWKERWRDGWQDGSCD
;
A
#
# COMPACT_ATOMS: atom_id res chain seq x y z
N MET A 1 -2.73 4.26 6.93
CA MET A 1 -3.44 5.15 5.98
C MET A 1 -4.56 4.43 5.23
N THR A 2 -4.28 3.32 4.54
CA THR A 2 -5.28 2.59 3.73
C THR A 2 -6.49 2.11 4.58
N ALA A 3 -6.26 1.65 5.81
CA ALA A 3 -7.29 1.19 6.74
C ALA A 3 -8.43 2.20 7.00
N THR A 4 -8.09 3.50 7.05
CA THR A 4 -9.04 4.60 7.29
C THR A 4 -9.47 5.32 6.01
N TYR A 5 -9.02 4.85 4.84
CA TYR A 5 -9.42 5.41 3.55
C TYR A 5 -10.93 5.18 3.30
N PRO A 6 -11.62 6.06 2.56
CA PRO A 6 -13.05 5.86 2.27
C PRO A 6 -13.30 4.58 1.46
N PRO A 7 -14.41 3.85 1.69
CA PRO A 7 -14.79 2.70 0.86
C PRO A 7 -14.88 3.06 -0.63
N SER A 8 -15.37 4.25 -0.93
CA SER A 8 -15.33 4.90 -2.25
C SER A 8 -14.79 6.31 -2.09
N ALA A 9 -13.69 6.62 -2.76
CA ALA A 9 -12.96 7.87 -2.60
C ALA A 9 -13.36 8.90 -3.68
N PRO A 10 -13.70 10.14 -3.31
CA PRO A 10 -13.93 11.22 -4.27
C PRO A 10 -12.70 11.46 -5.16
N ALA A 11 -12.91 11.84 -6.42
CA ALA A 11 -11.83 12.05 -7.39
C ALA A 11 -10.68 12.95 -6.86
N ALA A 12 -11.03 14.02 -6.14
CA ALA A 12 -10.04 14.91 -5.53
C ALA A 12 -9.14 14.20 -4.49
N LEU A 13 -9.70 13.28 -3.70
CA LEU A 13 -8.91 12.49 -2.75
C LEU A 13 -8.04 11.48 -3.48
N GLN A 14 -8.55 10.84 -4.55
CA GLN A 14 -7.75 9.93 -5.37
C GLN A 14 -6.51 10.63 -5.96
N THR A 15 -6.68 11.84 -6.50
CA THR A 15 -5.56 12.65 -7.02
C THR A 15 -4.55 12.96 -5.92
N LYS A 16 -5.01 13.42 -4.75
CA LYS A 16 -4.13 13.69 -3.60
C LYS A 16 -3.39 12.44 -3.13
N THR A 17 -4.04 11.27 -3.13
CA THR A 17 -3.40 10.02 -2.72
C THR A 17 -2.31 9.59 -3.72
N ARG A 18 -2.55 9.71 -5.04
CA ARG A 18 -1.50 9.44 -6.04
C ARG A 18 -0.32 10.39 -5.89
N GLN A 19 -0.60 11.68 -5.71
CA GLN A 19 0.43 12.69 -5.47
C GLN A 19 1.21 12.40 -4.18
N PHE A 20 0.54 12.02 -3.11
CA PHE A 20 1.20 11.63 -1.86
C PHE A 20 2.16 10.45 -2.08
N LEU A 21 1.76 9.42 -2.83
CA LEU A 21 2.63 8.25 -3.09
C LEU A 21 3.84 8.62 -3.94
N SER A 22 3.68 9.50 -4.94
CA SER A 22 4.79 10.06 -5.72
C SER A 22 5.77 10.81 -4.82
N LEU A 23 5.27 11.77 -4.03
CA LEU A 23 6.10 12.55 -3.12
C LEU A 23 6.77 11.68 -2.06
N PHE A 24 6.06 10.67 -1.53
CA PHE A 24 6.64 9.71 -0.60
C PHE A 24 7.80 8.95 -1.22
N SER A 25 7.68 8.53 -2.50
CA SER A 25 8.74 7.83 -3.21
C SER A 25 9.99 8.69 -3.44
N GLU A 26 9.85 10.01 -3.51
CA GLU A 26 10.96 10.96 -3.66
C GLU A 26 11.61 11.32 -2.30
N LEU A 27 10.80 11.42 -1.26
CA LEU A 27 11.22 11.91 0.07
C LEU A 27 11.68 10.80 1.02
N TYR A 28 11.53 9.53 0.64
CA TYR A 28 11.94 8.42 1.50
C TYR A 28 13.46 8.43 1.68
N PRO A 29 13.98 8.51 2.92
CA PRO A 29 15.38 8.88 3.18
C PRO A 29 16.42 7.82 2.80
N CYS A 30 15.97 6.59 2.50
CA CYS A 30 16.81 5.55 1.92
C CYS A 30 16.80 5.69 0.40
N TRP A 31 17.86 6.28 -0.18
CA TRP A 31 17.94 6.55 -1.62
C TRP A 31 17.72 5.30 -2.49
N VAL A 32 18.37 4.17 -2.16
CA VAL A 32 18.23 2.92 -2.93
C VAL A 32 16.81 2.34 -2.81
N CYS A 33 16.15 2.52 -1.66
CA CYS A 33 14.77 2.09 -1.45
C CYS A 33 13.79 3.00 -2.22
N ALA A 34 14.08 4.30 -2.26
CA ALA A 34 13.31 5.31 -2.96
C ALA A 34 13.37 5.08 -4.48
N GLU A 35 14.56 4.92 -5.06
CA GLU A 35 14.77 4.61 -6.48
C GLU A 35 14.05 3.31 -6.86
N ASP A 36 14.22 2.24 -6.07
CA ASP A 36 13.53 0.96 -6.32
C ASP A 36 12.00 1.11 -6.32
N PHE A 37 11.45 1.90 -5.40
CA PHE A 37 10.02 2.14 -5.34
C PHE A 37 9.51 3.02 -6.49
N GLN A 38 10.28 4.04 -6.90
CA GLN A 38 9.98 4.87 -8.08
C GLN A 38 9.95 4.04 -9.37
N ASP A 39 10.94 3.16 -9.56
CA ASP A 39 10.99 2.25 -10.70
C ASP A 39 9.86 1.22 -10.69
N TRP A 40 9.42 0.80 -9.51
CA TRP A 40 8.31 -0.15 -9.38
C TRP A 40 6.96 0.53 -9.64
N ILE A 41 6.69 1.68 -9.03
CA ILE A 41 5.40 2.40 -9.09
C ILE A 41 5.15 3.05 -10.46
N SER A 42 6.20 3.34 -11.23
CA SER A 42 6.09 3.91 -12.58
C SER A 42 5.60 2.93 -13.64
N ARG A 43 5.60 1.61 -13.34
CA ARG A 43 5.12 0.59 -14.26
C ARG A 43 3.58 0.58 -14.34
N PRO A 44 2.98 0.51 -15.54
CA PRO A 44 1.51 0.56 -15.69
C PRO A 44 0.75 -0.50 -14.87
N GLU A 45 1.32 -1.70 -14.72
CA GLU A 45 0.74 -2.79 -13.93
C GLU A 45 0.72 -2.51 -12.41
N ASN A 46 1.63 -1.65 -11.94
CA ASN A 46 1.81 -1.31 -10.53
C ASN A 46 1.22 0.07 -10.16
N GLU A 47 0.55 0.73 -11.10
CA GLU A 47 -0.06 2.03 -10.85
C GLU A 47 -0.97 2.00 -9.59
N PRO A 48 -0.87 3.00 -8.68
CA PRO A 48 -1.69 3.08 -7.49
C PRO A 48 -3.19 2.95 -7.75
N ARG A 49 -3.81 1.93 -7.14
CA ARG A 49 -5.26 1.73 -7.12
C ARG A 49 -5.84 2.42 -5.90
N VAL A 50 -6.46 3.58 -6.09
CA VAL A 50 -6.87 4.49 -5.00
C VAL A 50 -8.35 4.91 -5.08
N ARG A 51 -9.19 4.26 -5.88
CA ARG A 51 -10.64 4.54 -5.97
C ARG A 51 -11.39 4.22 -4.69
N GLY A 52 -10.86 3.35 -3.85
CA GLY A 52 -11.53 2.93 -2.63
C GLY A 52 -10.60 2.18 -1.69
N ARG A 53 -11.05 2.04 -0.44
CA ARG A 53 -10.28 1.42 0.64
C ARG A 53 -9.76 0.03 0.30
N ASP A 54 -10.59 -0.81 -0.29
CA ASP A 54 -10.25 -2.21 -0.49
C ASP A 54 -9.19 -2.40 -1.58
N GLU A 55 -9.32 -1.70 -2.72
CA GLU A 55 -8.29 -1.73 -3.75
C GLU A 55 -6.99 -1.07 -3.29
N PHE A 56 -7.08 -0.01 -2.49
CA PHE A 56 -5.89 0.68 -1.98
C PHE A 56 -5.15 -0.13 -0.92
N GLY A 57 -5.89 -0.76 0.00
CA GLY A 57 -5.33 -1.69 0.98
C GLY A 57 -4.63 -2.88 0.32
N LEU A 58 -5.27 -3.46 -0.70
CA LEU A 58 -4.70 -4.58 -1.47
C LEU A 58 -3.45 -4.15 -2.26
N TRP A 59 -3.49 -3.00 -2.93
CA TRP A 59 -2.35 -2.46 -3.66
C TRP A 59 -1.16 -2.21 -2.74
N MET A 60 -1.38 -1.60 -1.58
CA MET A 60 -0.31 -1.33 -0.60
C MET A 60 0.29 -2.63 -0.05
N CYS A 61 -0.53 -3.66 0.20
CA CYS A 61 -0.02 -4.96 0.61
C CYS A 61 0.88 -5.59 -0.47
N ARG A 62 0.46 -5.55 -1.74
CA ARG A 62 1.26 -6.07 -2.86
C ARG A 62 2.57 -5.31 -3.04
N ALA A 63 2.54 -3.98 -2.91
CA ALA A 63 3.74 -3.15 -2.93
C ALA A 63 4.73 -3.55 -1.82
N HIS A 64 4.24 -3.79 -0.59
CA HIS A 64 5.07 -4.31 0.49
C HIS A 64 5.61 -5.72 0.22
N ASN A 65 4.79 -6.61 -0.34
CA ASN A 65 5.25 -7.96 -0.67
C ASN A 65 6.30 -7.99 -1.77
N GLU A 66 6.29 -7.02 -2.70
CA GLU A 66 7.36 -6.89 -3.66
C GLU A 66 8.72 -6.66 -2.97
N VAL A 67 8.75 -5.77 -1.98
CA VAL A 67 9.97 -5.53 -1.17
C VAL A 67 10.33 -6.78 -0.37
N ASN A 68 9.35 -7.49 0.22
CA ASN A 68 9.60 -8.75 0.92
C ASN A 68 10.29 -9.77 0.00
N ARG A 69 9.76 -9.96 -1.21
CA ARG A 69 10.33 -10.87 -2.22
C ARG A 69 11.76 -10.50 -2.58
N LYS A 70 12.04 -9.22 -2.85
CA LYS A 70 13.39 -8.71 -3.15
C LYS A 70 14.39 -8.99 -2.02
N LEU A 71 13.92 -8.95 -0.78
CA LEU A 71 14.74 -9.16 0.42
C LEU A 71 14.74 -10.62 0.92
N GLY A 72 14.13 -11.56 0.19
CA GLY A 72 14.05 -12.97 0.60
C GLY A 72 13.19 -13.22 1.84
N LYS A 73 12.23 -12.33 2.13
CA LYS A 73 11.27 -12.47 3.23
C LYS A 73 10.02 -13.21 2.76
N GLY A 74 9.32 -13.82 3.70
CA GLY A 74 8.00 -14.41 3.43
C GLY A 74 6.98 -13.36 2.99
N GLU A 75 6.10 -13.73 2.07
CA GLU A 75 4.99 -12.89 1.66
C GLU A 75 3.91 -12.85 2.73
N PHE A 76 3.33 -11.67 2.96
CA PHE A 76 2.15 -11.52 3.79
C PHE A 76 0.90 -11.90 2.99
N ASP A 77 -0.02 -12.66 3.59
CA ASP A 77 -1.31 -12.96 2.94
C ASP A 77 -2.17 -11.70 2.86
N CYS A 78 -2.21 -11.08 1.69
CA CYS A 78 -2.95 -9.85 1.49
C CYS A 78 -4.46 -9.98 1.72
N ARG A 79 -5.04 -11.18 1.85
CA ARG A 79 -6.45 -11.33 2.28
C ARG A 79 -6.67 -10.84 3.72
N LEU A 80 -5.61 -10.91 4.54
CA LEU A 80 -5.63 -10.58 5.97
C LEU A 80 -5.29 -9.11 6.26
N TRP A 81 -5.19 -8.26 5.24
CA TRP A 81 -4.76 -6.87 5.42
C TRP A 81 -5.69 -6.08 6.36
N LYS A 82 -7.00 -6.36 6.35
CA LYS A 82 -7.98 -5.69 7.22
C LYS A 82 -7.81 -6.10 8.67
N GLU A 83 -7.70 -7.39 8.94
CA GLU A 83 -7.46 -7.90 10.30
C GLU A 83 -6.17 -7.29 10.87
N ARG A 84 -5.09 -7.32 10.09
CA ARG A 84 -3.80 -6.83 10.54
C ARG A 84 -3.76 -5.32 10.79
N TRP A 85 -4.44 -4.50 9.98
CA TRP A 85 -4.25 -3.04 9.96
C TRP A 85 -5.48 -2.21 10.29
N ARG A 86 -6.65 -2.83 10.51
CA ARG A 86 -7.92 -2.13 10.75
C ARG A 86 -8.77 -2.75 11.86
N ASP A 87 -9.05 -4.05 11.76
CA ASP A 87 -10.12 -4.68 12.55
C ASP A 87 -9.62 -5.43 13.78
N GLY A 88 -8.36 -5.87 13.79
CA GLY A 88 -7.91 -6.90 14.72
C GLY A 88 -8.13 -8.31 14.16
N TRP A 89 -7.46 -9.30 14.75
CA TRP A 89 -7.59 -10.70 14.34
C TRP A 89 -8.93 -11.29 14.76
N GLN A 90 -9.50 -12.16 13.92
CA GLN A 90 -10.80 -12.78 14.19
C GLN A 90 -10.82 -13.69 15.43
N ASP A 91 -9.67 -14.13 15.92
CA ASP A 91 -9.54 -14.95 17.13
C ASP A 91 -9.57 -14.13 18.43
N GLY A 92 -9.72 -12.80 18.35
CA GLY A 92 -9.78 -11.90 19.50
C GLY A 92 -8.43 -11.65 20.16
N SER A 93 -7.31 -12.03 19.54
CA SER A 93 -5.98 -11.84 20.16
C SER A 93 -5.55 -10.37 20.28
N CYS A 94 -6.35 -9.44 19.76
CA CYS A 94 -6.12 -8.00 19.78
C CYS A 94 -7.18 -7.22 20.59
N ASP A 95 -8.08 -7.94 21.27
CA ASP A 95 -9.08 -7.36 22.19
C ASP A 95 -8.48 -7.01 23.55
#